data_AF-A0A2N1S309-F1
#
_entry.id   AF-A0A2N1S309-F1
#
_cell.length_a   1.000
_cell.length_b   1.000
_cell.length_c   1.000
_cell.angle_alpha   90.00
_cell.angle_beta   90.00
_cell.angle_gamma   90.00
#
_symmetry.space_group_name_H-M   'P 1'
#
loop_
_entity.id
_entity.type
_entity.pdbx_description
1 polymer ?
#
loop_
_entity_poly.entity_id
_entity_poly.type
_entity_poly.pdbx_seq_one_letter_code
_entity_poly.pdbx_strand_id
1 'polypeptide(L)'
;MAKPIRVKIILERRQAGDSMHAIASTYRIAKQSVFDVCKVADSLQLTYDKVKDKPEHEVYKLLFPGKQAANVIYELAEYEYVQKELAKPGVTLRLLHEEYLCHCKAKFINCGEDYMRAQFNRN
;
A
#
# COMPACT_ATOMS: atom_id res chain seq x y z
N MET A 1 -8.69 -7.99 -4.59
CA MET A 1 -7.37 -7.36 -4.79
C MET A 1 -7.54 -6.16 -5.72
N ALA A 2 -7.03 -4.98 -5.34
CA ALA A 2 -7.02 -3.83 -6.23
C ALA A 2 -6.08 -4.09 -7.41
N LYS A 3 -6.50 -3.77 -8.63
CA LYS A 3 -5.66 -3.93 -9.82
C LYS A 3 -4.49 -2.94 -9.75
N PRO A 4 -3.23 -3.37 -9.91
CA PRO A 4 -2.10 -2.45 -9.88
C PRO A 4 -2.25 -1.40 -11.00
N ILE A 5 -1.88 -0.16 -10.69
CA ILE A 5 -1.95 0.95 -11.64
C ILE A 5 -0.95 0.67 -12.77
N ARG A 6 -1.41 0.78 -14.02
CA ARG A 6 -0.58 0.54 -15.21
C ARG A 6 0.28 1.76 -15.55
N VAL A 7 1.39 1.92 -14.84
CA VAL A 7 2.19 3.14 -14.90
C VAL A 7 2.88 3.33 -16.25
N LYS A 8 3.41 2.24 -16.84
CA LYS A 8 4.14 2.32 -18.11
C LYS A 8 3.29 2.92 -19.22
N ILE A 9 2.04 2.48 -19.32
CA ILE A 9 1.08 2.97 -20.31
C ILE A 9 0.82 4.47 -20.12
N ILE A 10 0.70 4.95 -18.88
CA ILE A 10 0.49 6.37 -18.60
C ILE A 10 1.67 7.20 -19.11
N LEU A 11 2.91 6.74 -18.87
CA LEU A 11 4.12 7.43 -19.32
C LEU A 11 4.26 7.40 -20.85
N GLU A 12 3.97 6.27 -21.48
CA GLU A 12 3.99 6.12 -22.94
C GLU A 12 3.00 7.07 -23.63
N ARG A 13 1.74 7.08 -23.16
CA ARG A 13 0.68 7.92 -23.73
C ARG A 13 0.92 9.40 -23.49
N ARG A 14 1.49 9.73 -22.33
CA ARG A 14 1.95 11.09 -22.05
C ARG A 14 3.01 11.56 -23.06
N GLN A 15 4.00 10.71 -23.38
CA GLN A 15 5.02 11.03 -24.38
C GLN A 15 4.43 11.12 -25.80
N ALA A 16 3.35 10.38 -26.09
CA ALA A 16 2.59 10.50 -27.33
C ALA A 16 1.76 11.80 -27.43
N GLY A 17 1.67 12.61 -26.36
CA GLY A 17 0.95 13.88 -26.34
C GLY A 17 -0.52 13.77 -25.91
N ASP A 18 -0.97 12.62 -25.40
CA ASP A 18 -2.34 12.44 -24.96
C ASP A 18 -2.62 13.25 -23.68
N SER A 19 -3.81 13.87 -23.62
CA SER A 19 -4.26 14.54 -22.40
C SER A 19 -4.52 13.54 -21.26
N MET A 20 -4.32 13.96 -20.01
CA MET A 20 -4.61 13.14 -18.84
C MET A 20 -6.05 12.60 -18.82
N HIS A 21 -7.00 13.39 -19.32
CA HIS A 21 -8.40 13.00 -19.44
C HIS A 21 -8.61 11.89 -20.46
N ALA A 22 -7.96 11.99 -21.62
CA ALA A 22 -8.00 10.95 -22.66
C ALA A 22 -7.41 9.63 -22.14
N ILE A 23 -6.26 9.69 -21.47
CA ILE A 23 -5.61 8.50 -20.87
C ILE A 23 -6.52 7.83 -19.84
N ALA A 24 -7.09 8.62 -18.93
CA ALA A 24 -7.99 8.10 -17.89
C ALA A 24 -9.22 7.41 -18.48
N SER A 25 -9.85 8.02 -19.50
CA SER A 25 -11.03 7.48 -20.17
C SER A 25 -10.72 6.19 -20.94
N THR A 26 -9.68 6.20 -21.78
CA THR A 26 -9.30 5.07 -22.65
C THR A 26 -8.87 3.84 -21.84
N TYR A 27 -8.06 4.04 -20.79
CA TYR A 27 -7.49 2.93 -20.02
C TYR A 27 -8.28 2.57 -18.77
N ARG A 28 -9.42 3.25 -18.53
CA ARG A 28 -10.26 3.11 -17.33
C ARG A 28 -9.45 3.24 -16.05
N ILE A 29 -8.60 4.27 -16.00
CA ILE A 29 -7.76 4.59 -14.84
C ILE A 29 -8.38 5.82 -14.16
N ALA A 30 -8.38 5.84 -12.83
CA ALA A 30 -8.85 7.01 -12.09
C ALA A 30 -8.02 8.25 -12.44
N LYS A 31 -8.70 9.38 -12.67
CA LYS A 31 -8.05 10.66 -13.03
C LYS A 31 -7.01 11.07 -11.99
N GLN A 32 -7.31 10.89 -10.71
CA GLN A 32 -6.39 11.16 -9.61
C GLN A 32 -5.12 10.32 -9.70
N SER A 33 -5.25 9.02 -10.02
CA SER A 33 -4.08 8.13 -10.18
C SER A 33 -3.20 8.55 -11.37
N VAL A 34 -3.80 8.98 -12.49
CA VAL A 34 -3.03 9.51 -13.63
C VAL A 34 -2.30 10.80 -13.24
N PHE A 35 -3.00 11.71 -12.55
CA PHE A 35 -2.41 12.96 -12.07
C PHE A 35 -1.24 12.73 -11.12
N ASP A 36 -1.38 11.84 -10.12
CA ASP A 36 -0.33 11.48 -9.19
C ASP A 36 0.92 10.95 -9.92
N VAL A 37 0.72 10.03 -10.86
CA VAL A 37 1.81 9.45 -11.67
C VAL A 37 2.51 10.54 -12.49
N CYS A 38 1.75 11.40 -13.17
CA CYS A 38 2.32 12.48 -13.97
C CYS A 38 3.11 13.47 -13.10
N LYS A 39 2.55 13.88 -11.95
CA LYS A 39 3.18 14.81 -11.02
C LYS A 39 4.51 14.28 -10.50
N VAL A 40 4.56 13.00 -10.09
CA VAL A 40 5.81 12.42 -9.61
C VAL A 40 6.80 12.21 -10.76
N ALA A 41 6.34 11.77 -11.93
CA ALA A 41 7.19 11.64 -13.11
C ALA A 41 7.83 12.98 -13.50
N ASP A 42 7.12 14.09 -13.35
CA ASP A 42 7.67 15.44 -13.58
C ASP A 42 8.72 15.82 -12.55
N SER A 43 8.47 15.56 -11.27
CA SER A 43 9.47 15.84 -10.21
C SER A 43 10.77 15.04 -10.39
N LEU A 44 10.68 13.84 -10.97
CA LEU A 44 11.82 12.95 -11.20
C LEU A 44 12.40 13.06 -12.62
N GLN A 45 11.81 13.91 -13.48
CA GLN A 45 12.14 14.00 -14.91
C GLN A 45 12.27 12.61 -15.57
N LEU A 46 11.31 11.74 -15.26
CA LEU A 46 11.24 10.37 -15.75
C LEU A 46 10.50 10.34 -17.09
N THR A 47 11.23 9.97 -18.13
CA THR A 47 10.70 9.72 -19.47
C THR A 47 10.45 8.22 -19.66
N TYR A 48 9.51 7.85 -20.54
CA TYR A 48 9.23 6.44 -20.85
C TYR A 48 10.49 5.69 -21.33
N ASP A 49 11.37 6.35 -22.06
CA ASP A 49 12.63 5.77 -22.54
C ASP A 49 13.54 5.22 -21.43
N LYS A 50 13.55 5.83 -20.24
CA LYS A 50 14.33 5.37 -19.08
C LYS A 50 13.70 4.18 -18.35
N VAL A 51 12.43 3.93 -18.65
CA VAL A 51 11.55 3.06 -17.87
C VAL A 51 11.12 1.82 -18.67
N LYS A 52 11.26 1.86 -20.00
CA LYS A 52 10.90 0.77 -20.92
C LYS A 52 11.55 -0.56 -20.53
N ASP A 53 12.83 -0.53 -20.17
CA ASP A 53 13.66 -1.71 -19.88
C ASP A 53 13.45 -2.27 -18.47
N LYS A 54 12.75 -1.53 -17.58
CA LYS A 54 12.49 -1.95 -16.20
C LYS A 54 11.16 -2.68 -16.07
N PRO A 55 11.03 -3.68 -15.20
CA PRO A 55 9.74 -4.33 -14.98
C PRO A 55 8.76 -3.37 -14.27
N GLU A 56 7.46 -3.50 -14.53
CA GLU A 56 6.43 -2.54 -14.07
C GLU A 56 6.41 -2.34 -12.55
N HIS A 57 6.74 -3.38 -11.78
CA HIS A 57 6.84 -3.29 -10.33
C HIS A 57 8.01 -2.39 -9.86
N GLU A 58 9.15 -2.40 -10.53
CA GLU A 58 10.26 -1.49 -10.21
C GLU A 58 9.89 -0.04 -10.51
N VAL A 59 9.23 0.19 -11.64
CA VAL A 59 8.75 1.52 -12.03
C VAL A 59 7.78 2.07 -10.99
N TYR A 60 6.86 1.23 -10.53
CA TYR A 60 5.92 1.60 -9.49
C TYR A 60 6.63 1.94 -8.17
N LYS A 61 7.67 1.18 -7.79
CA LYS A 61 8.49 1.45 -6.60
C LYS A 61 9.26 2.78 -6.70
N LEU A 62 9.78 3.11 -7.88
CA LEU A 62 10.50 4.36 -8.12
C LEU A 62 9.58 5.59 -7.99
N LEU A 63 8.35 5.49 -8.47
CA LEU A 63 7.38 6.60 -8.40
C LEU A 63 6.71 6.72 -7.03
N PHE A 64 6.53 5.60 -6.32
CA PHE A 64 5.87 5.61 -5.03
C PHE A 64 6.72 4.91 -3.96
N PRO A 65 7.90 5.46 -3.61
CA PRO A 65 8.78 4.87 -2.60
C PRO A 65 8.07 4.74 -1.24
N GLY A 66 7.16 5.67 -0.92
CA GLY A 66 6.37 5.66 0.32
C GLY A 66 5.05 4.88 0.29
N LYS A 67 4.47 4.53 -0.89
CA LYS A 67 3.23 3.73 -0.92
C LYS A 67 3.45 2.25 -0.58
N GLN A 68 4.71 1.81 -0.51
CA GLN A 68 5.05 0.49 0.03
C GLN A 68 4.84 0.39 1.55
N ALA A 69 4.72 1.51 2.27
CA ALA A 69 4.39 1.49 3.70
C ALA A 69 3.00 0.88 3.99
N ALA A 70 2.14 0.78 2.98
CA ALA A 70 0.82 0.15 3.10
C ALA A 70 0.78 -1.34 2.73
N ASN A 71 1.92 -1.95 2.35
CA ASN A 71 2.08 -3.39 2.55
C ASN A 71 2.59 -3.58 3.98
N VAL A 72 1.77 -3.21 4.95
CA VAL A 72 1.98 -3.67 6.33
C VAL A 72 1.85 -5.19 6.23
N ILE A 73 2.99 -5.87 6.19
CA ILE A 73 3.05 -7.31 6.38
C ILE A 73 2.72 -7.50 7.85
N TYR A 74 1.43 -7.55 8.15
CA TYR A 74 0.97 -7.94 9.47
C TYR A 74 1.47 -9.35 9.70
N GLU A 75 2.18 -9.58 10.80
CA GLU A 75 2.37 -10.95 11.27
C GLU A 75 0.97 -11.49 11.57
N LEU A 76 0.57 -12.54 10.85
CA LEU A 76 -0.73 -13.19 11.04
C LEU A 76 -0.78 -13.70 12.48
N ALA A 77 -1.78 -13.25 13.25
CA ALA A 77 -1.99 -13.76 14.58
C ALA A 77 -2.37 -15.25 14.51
N GLU A 78 -1.76 -16.06 15.37
CA GLU A 78 -2.16 -17.45 15.55
C GLU A 78 -3.54 -17.51 16.25
N TYR A 79 -4.60 -17.61 15.46
CA TYR A 79 -5.98 -17.57 15.96
C TYR A 79 -6.28 -18.65 17.02
N GLU A 80 -5.64 -19.82 16.91
CA GLU A 80 -5.78 -20.90 17.89
C GLU A 80 -5.23 -20.51 19.26
N TYR A 81 -4.11 -19.79 19.29
CA TYR A 81 -3.53 -19.24 20.53
C TYR A 81 -4.44 -18.16 21.13
N VAL A 82 -4.90 -17.21 20.30
CA VAL A 82 -5.80 -16.13 20.75
C VAL A 82 -7.08 -16.69 21.37
N GLN A 83 -7.67 -17.72 20.75
CA GLN A 83 -8.89 -18.34 21.26
C GLN A 83 -8.66 -19.10 22.58
N LYS A 84 -7.52 -19.79 22.73
CA LYS A 84 -7.15 -20.48 23.99
C LYS A 84 -6.92 -19.49 25.13
N GLU A 85 -6.26 -18.36 24.87
CA GLU A 85 -6.00 -17.34 25.87
C GLU A 85 -7.28 -16.61 26.28
N LEU A 86 -8.17 -16.28 25.34
CA LEU A 86 -9.47 -15.68 25.64
C LEU A 86 -10.41 -16.59 26.45
N ALA A 87 -10.18 -17.91 26.46
CA ALA A 87 -10.93 -18.84 27.29
C ALA A 87 -10.52 -18.81 28.77
N LYS A 88 -9.40 -18.16 29.12
CA LYS A 88 -8.93 -18.04 30.51
C LYS A 88 -9.61 -16.87 31.23
N PRO A 89 -9.99 -17.03 32.52
CA PRO A 89 -10.57 -15.95 33.29
C PRO A 89 -9.56 -14.80 33.46
N GLY A 90 -9.97 -13.57 33.17
CA GLY A 90 -9.15 -12.37 33.33
C GLY A 90 -8.34 -11.97 32.09
N VAL A 91 -8.35 -12.76 31.02
CA VAL A 91 -7.72 -12.38 29.75
C VAL A 91 -8.67 -11.52 28.93
N THR A 92 -8.17 -10.42 28.38
CA THR A 92 -8.92 -9.53 27.48
C THR A 92 -8.21 -9.39 26.15
N LEU A 93 -8.97 -9.14 25.08
CA LEU A 93 -8.42 -8.83 23.75
C LEU A 93 -7.42 -7.66 23.79
N ARG A 94 -7.62 -6.71 24.70
CA ARG A 94 -6.70 -5.58 24.90
C ARG A 94 -5.34 -6.03 25.42
N LEU A 95 -5.31 -6.93 26.40
CA LEU A 95 -4.07 -7.49 26.96
C LEU A 95 -3.28 -8.25 25.87
N LEU A 96 -3.95 -9.12 25.11
CA LEU A 96 -3.32 -9.87 24.02
C LEU A 96 -2.80 -8.95 22.91
N HIS A 97 -3.45 -7.82 22.66
CA HIS A 97 -2.98 -6.83 21.70
C HIS A 97 -1.75 -6.07 22.21
N GLU A 98 -1.70 -5.71 23.49
CA GLU A 98 -0.53 -5.09 24.11
C GLU A 98 0.69 -6.03 24.02
N GLU A 99 0.51 -7.33 24.23
CA GLU A 99 1.55 -8.36 24.03
C GLU A 99 1.99 -8.46 22.56
N TYR A 100 1.04 -8.48 21.62
CA TYR A 100 1.35 -8.48 20.18
C TYR A 100 2.19 -7.26 19.77
N LEU A 101 1.82 -6.05 20.23
CA LEU A 101 2.56 -4.82 19.96
C LEU A 101 3.98 -4.87 20.53
N CYS A 102 4.16 -5.43 21.73
CA CYS A 102 5.49 -5.65 22.31
C CYS A 102 6.32 -6.62 21.46
N HIS A 103 5.71 -7.71 20.96
CA HIS A 103 6.38 -8.70 20.13
C HIS A 103 6.84 -8.14 18.77
N CYS A 104 5.99 -7.40 18.07
CA CYS A 104 6.41 -6.83 16.79
C CYS A 104 7.35 -5.62 16.95
N LYS A 105 7.31 -4.87 18.07
CA LYS A 105 8.38 -3.91 18.43
C LYS A 105 9.73 -4.61 18.64
N ALA A 106 9.76 -5.74 19.34
CA ALA A 106 10.97 -6.52 19.57
C ALA A 106 11.57 -7.11 18.27
N LYS A 107 10.71 -7.45 17.30
CA LYS A 107 11.12 -7.98 15.99
C LYS A 107 11.44 -6.89 14.94
N PHE A 108 11.35 -5.60 15.28
CA PHE A 108 11.44 -4.50 14.31
C PHE A 108 10.44 -4.62 13.14
N ILE A 109 9.30 -5.26 13.39
CA ILE A 109 8.20 -5.38 12.42
C ILE A 109 7.23 -4.23 12.67
N ASN A 110 6.71 -3.65 11.59
CA ASN A 110 5.75 -2.55 11.67
C ASN A 110 4.44 -3.05 12.30
N CYS A 111 4.28 -2.86 13.62
CA CYS A 111 3.03 -3.15 14.31
C CYS A 111 2.00 -2.12 13.86
N GLY A 112 0.99 -2.53 13.09
CA GLY A 112 -0.05 -1.61 12.66
C GLY A 112 -0.89 -1.12 13.84
N GLU A 113 -0.52 0.03 14.41
CA GLU A 113 -1.28 0.77 15.42
C GLU A 113 -2.72 1.10 14.96
N ASP A 114 -2.99 1.00 13.66
CA ASP A 114 -4.28 1.32 13.03
C ASP A 114 -5.32 0.19 13.09
N TYR A 115 -4.91 -1.08 13.30
CA TYR A 115 -5.84 -2.22 13.20
C TYR A 115 -6.90 -2.24 14.32
N MET A 116 -6.52 -1.87 15.55
CA MET A 116 -7.47 -1.80 16.67
C MET A 116 -8.31 -0.52 16.66
N ARG A 117 -7.77 0.61 16.17
CA ARG A 117 -8.52 1.87 16.05
C ARG A 117 -9.71 1.73 15.10
N ALA A 118 -9.57 0.97 14.02
CA ALA A 118 -10.64 0.79 13.04
C ALA A 118 -11.76 -0.17 13.51
N GLN A 119 -11.47 -1.14 14.38
CA GLN A 119 -12.46 -2.15 14.81
C GLN A 119 -13.15 -1.83 16.14
N PHE A 120 -12.49 -1.13 17.08
CA PHE A 120 -13.00 -0.96 18.44
C PHE A 120 -13.39 0.48 18.83
N ASN A 121 -13.12 1.48 17.97
CA ASN A 121 -13.42 2.89 18.23
C ASN A 121 -14.70 3.36 17.49
N ARG A 122 -15.71 2.49 17.39
CA ARG A 122 -17.10 2.91 17.10
C ARG A 122 -17.81 3.13 18.43
N ASN A 123 -17.63 4.32 19.00
CA ASN A 123 -18.59 4.91 19.94
C ASN A 123 -19.45 5.91 19.19
#